data_AF-A0A6L7TLJ5-F1
#
_entry.id   AF-A0A6L7TLJ5-F1
#
_cell.length_a   1.000
_cell.length_b   1.000
_cell.length_c   1.000
_cell.angle_alpha   90.00
_cell.angle_beta   90.00
_cell.angle_gamma   90.00
#
_symmetry.space_group_name_H-M   'P 1'
#
loop_
_entity.id
_entity.type
_entity.pdbx_description
1 polymer ?
#
loop_
_entity_poly.entity_id
_entity_poly.type
_entity_poly.pdbx_seq_one_letter_code
_entity_poly.pdbx_strand_id
1 'polypeptide(L)'
;MTRTITDPAAANRGSRRWLQVLVNCRPGLLGDAIAQRLSAPPSDIDWRSPLAADHYAEYRDQSFIDRLAGSQYFRAPSQTQLDLADFWPRFGPQWDGLAVTDKGQILLVEAKAHIAEMVTAPSQARGESAQQKIQESLRTVKNFVNSKSPADWSTSFYQYANRLAHLYWLRELNGHDAYLVNLFFVNDREMNGPQSVAEWQAAIQLQEVFLGVRQTSYALDPWVGAYVLDVFIDVQDIPVLYPPTI
;
A
#
# COMPACT_ATOMS: atom_id res chain seq x y z
N MET A 1 31.43 -12.71 2.60
CA MET A 1 31.65 -11.86 1.42
C MET A 1 30.50 -10.87 1.36
N THR A 2 30.72 -9.63 1.81
CA THR A 2 29.68 -8.60 1.88
C THR A 2 29.60 -7.91 0.52
N ARG A 3 28.58 -8.24 -0.28
CA ARG A 3 28.32 -7.56 -1.56
C ARG A 3 27.76 -6.19 -1.25
N THR A 4 28.52 -5.14 -1.55
CA THR A 4 27.97 -3.78 -1.68
C THR A 4 26.98 -3.82 -2.85
N ILE A 5 25.69 -3.70 -2.57
CA ILE A 5 24.66 -3.61 -3.62
C ILE A 5 24.72 -2.18 -4.16
N THR A 6 25.49 -1.97 -5.22
CA THR A 6 25.43 -0.75 -6.04
C THR A 6 24.59 -1.05 -7.29
N ASP A 7 23.32 -1.43 -7.09
CA ASP A 7 22.36 -1.44 -8.20
C ASP A 7 21.92 0.02 -8.43
N PRO A 8 22.12 0.61 -9.62
CA PRO A 8 21.68 1.98 -9.91
C PRO A 8 20.15 2.18 -9.79
N ALA A 9 19.36 1.11 -9.78
CA ALA A 9 17.93 1.16 -9.55
C ALA A 9 17.55 1.25 -8.05
N ALA A 10 18.49 0.99 -7.13
CA ALA A 10 18.26 1.13 -5.70
C ALA A 10 17.97 2.60 -5.35
N ALA A 11 16.94 2.81 -4.53
CA ALA A 11 16.60 4.15 -4.06
C ALA A 11 17.58 4.59 -2.97
N ASN A 12 18.02 5.84 -3.06
CA ASN A 12 19.02 6.40 -2.15
C ASN A 12 18.42 7.02 -0.87
N ARG A 13 17.11 7.31 -0.87
CA ARG A 13 16.44 7.99 0.25
C ARG A 13 14.93 7.70 0.31
N GLY A 14 14.33 8.06 1.45
CA GLY A 14 12.89 8.05 1.69
C GLY A 14 12.25 6.66 1.72
N SER A 15 10.92 6.63 1.66
CA SER A 15 10.12 5.42 1.81
C SER A 15 10.53 4.30 0.87
N ARG A 16 10.82 4.64 -0.39
CA ARG A 16 11.28 3.67 -1.40
C ARG A 16 12.59 2.98 -0.99
N ARG A 17 13.58 3.71 -0.46
CA ARG A 17 14.82 3.10 0.05
C ARG A 17 14.54 2.13 1.19
N TRP A 18 13.77 2.57 2.18
CA TRP A 18 13.51 1.78 3.37
C TRP A 18 12.69 0.53 3.07
N LEU A 19 11.68 0.63 2.20
CA LEU A 19 10.92 -0.53 1.74
C LEU A 19 11.82 -1.54 1.02
N GLN A 20 12.72 -1.09 0.13
CA GLN A 20 13.67 -1.98 -0.53
C GLN A 20 14.57 -2.72 0.47
N VAL A 21 15.07 -2.02 1.50
CA VAL A 21 15.87 -2.63 2.57
C VAL A 21 15.04 -3.64 3.38
N LEU A 22 13.81 -3.28 3.75
CA LEU A 22 12.92 -4.18 4.48
C LEU A 22 12.64 -5.44 3.70
N VAL A 23 12.22 -5.32 2.44
CA VAL A 23 11.84 -6.49 1.62
C VAL A 23 13.03 -7.40 1.33
N ASN A 24 14.20 -6.84 1.03
CA ASN A 24 15.33 -7.65 0.54
C ASN A 24 16.33 -8.06 1.62
N CYS A 25 16.43 -7.30 2.71
CA CYS A 25 17.45 -7.52 3.74
C CYS A 25 16.84 -7.85 5.10
N ARG A 26 15.62 -7.37 5.39
CA ARG A 26 14.96 -7.49 6.70
C ARG A 26 13.47 -7.89 6.61
N PRO A 27 13.09 -8.89 5.80
CA PRO A 27 11.67 -9.16 5.53
C PRO A 27 10.90 -9.54 6.80
N GLY A 28 11.57 -10.14 7.78
CA GLY A 28 10.98 -10.46 9.08
C GLY A 28 10.52 -9.23 9.87
N LEU A 29 11.24 -8.11 9.81
CA LEU A 29 10.84 -6.89 10.56
C LEU A 29 9.49 -6.35 10.08
N LEU A 30 9.30 -6.30 8.76
CA LEU A 30 8.03 -5.88 8.17
C LEU A 30 6.95 -6.96 8.34
N GLY A 31 7.29 -8.23 8.18
CA GLY A 31 6.37 -9.34 8.38
C GLY A 31 5.81 -9.42 9.80
N ASP A 32 6.66 -9.25 10.82
CA ASP A 32 6.26 -9.24 12.23
C ASP A 32 5.32 -8.07 12.54
N ALA A 33 5.63 -6.88 12.01
CA ALA A 33 4.80 -5.70 12.18
C ALA A 33 3.41 -5.88 11.52
N ILE A 34 3.35 -6.50 10.34
CA ILE A 34 2.08 -6.84 9.66
C ILE A 34 1.30 -7.88 10.46
N ALA A 35 1.96 -8.95 10.93
CA ALA A 35 1.33 -10.00 11.72
C ALA A 35 0.72 -9.47 13.03
N GLN A 36 1.42 -8.54 13.69
CA GLN A 36 0.91 -7.85 14.88
C GLN A 36 -0.38 -7.08 14.58
N ARG A 37 -0.47 -6.37 13.44
CA ARG A 37 -1.69 -5.64 13.04
C ARG A 37 -2.84 -6.58 12.70
N LEU A 38 -2.54 -7.74 12.12
CA LEU A 38 -3.52 -8.78 11.86
C LEU A 38 -3.96 -9.56 13.12
N SER A 39 -3.32 -9.32 14.28
CA SER A 39 -3.50 -10.14 15.49
C SER A 39 -3.33 -11.64 15.21
N ALA A 40 -2.39 -11.97 14.31
CA ALA A 40 -2.13 -13.30 13.81
C ALA A 40 -0.68 -13.71 14.10
N PRO A 41 -0.36 -15.02 14.15
CA PRO A 41 1.03 -15.45 14.19
C PRO A 41 1.76 -14.99 12.92
N PRO A 42 3.08 -14.72 13.00
CA PRO A 42 3.91 -14.49 11.82
C PRO A 42 3.67 -15.58 10.77
N SER A 43 3.57 -15.15 9.53
CA SER A 43 3.41 -15.98 8.34
C SER A 43 4.62 -15.78 7.44
N ASP A 44 4.97 -16.80 6.67
CA ASP A 44 5.93 -16.59 5.59
C ASP A 44 5.32 -15.65 4.54
N ILE A 45 6.08 -14.64 4.13
CA ILE A 45 5.67 -13.65 3.14
C ILE A 45 6.53 -13.81 1.89
N ASP A 46 5.91 -14.24 0.79
CA ASP A 46 6.52 -14.24 -0.54
C ASP A 46 6.42 -12.84 -1.15
N TRP A 47 7.47 -12.04 -0.94
CA TRP A 47 7.61 -10.72 -1.54
C TRP A 47 7.79 -10.82 -3.05
N ARG A 48 6.95 -10.09 -3.79
CA ARG A 48 6.93 -10.03 -5.27
C ARG A 48 7.49 -8.72 -5.81
N SER A 49 7.43 -7.65 -5.02
CA SER A 49 8.11 -6.39 -5.27
C SER A 49 8.29 -5.58 -3.98
N PRO A 50 9.29 -4.69 -3.91
CA PRO A 50 10.38 -4.49 -4.87
C PRO A 50 11.54 -5.45 -4.59
N LEU A 51 11.88 -6.33 -5.53
CA LEU A 51 12.97 -7.30 -5.38
C LEU A 51 14.26 -6.81 -6.06
N ALA A 52 15.41 -7.01 -5.41
CA ALA A 52 16.73 -6.65 -5.96
C ALA A 52 17.03 -7.41 -7.26
N ALA A 53 16.60 -8.67 -7.37
CA ALA A 53 16.75 -9.48 -8.58
C ALA A 53 15.90 -8.97 -9.78
N ASP A 54 14.98 -8.05 -9.51
CA ASP A 54 14.06 -7.45 -10.47
C ASP A 54 14.22 -5.92 -10.49
N HIS A 55 15.43 -5.45 -10.18
CA HIS A 55 15.81 -4.04 -10.17
C HIS A 55 14.84 -3.14 -9.39
N TYR A 56 14.27 -3.68 -8.31
CA TYR A 56 13.31 -2.99 -7.45
C TYR A 56 12.10 -2.41 -8.20
N ALA A 57 11.62 -3.12 -9.23
CA ALA A 57 10.48 -2.71 -10.04
C ALA A 57 9.19 -2.57 -9.20
N GLU A 58 8.41 -1.56 -9.55
CA GLU A 58 7.08 -1.26 -9.00
C GLU A 58 6.03 -1.43 -10.09
N TYR A 59 4.90 -2.04 -9.75
CA TYR A 59 3.95 -2.58 -10.73
C TYR A 59 2.61 -1.87 -10.68
N ARG A 60 1.91 -1.85 -11.83
CA ARG A 60 0.57 -1.26 -12.00
C ARG A 60 -0.25 -2.03 -13.02
N ASP A 61 -1.56 -1.75 -13.08
CA ASP A 61 -2.49 -2.38 -14.02
C ASP A 61 -2.35 -3.92 -14.03
N GLN A 62 -2.46 -4.57 -15.19
CA GLN A 62 -2.35 -6.03 -15.30
C GLN A 62 -1.05 -6.60 -14.72
N SER A 63 0.07 -5.85 -14.82
CA SER A 63 1.37 -6.34 -14.39
C SER A 63 1.48 -6.60 -12.88
N PHE A 64 0.73 -5.88 -12.04
CA PHE A 64 0.73 -6.15 -10.60
C PHE A 64 -0.05 -7.44 -10.28
N ILE A 65 -1.14 -7.69 -11.03
CA ILE A 65 -1.93 -8.92 -10.92
C ILE A 65 -1.08 -10.12 -11.31
N ASP A 66 -0.38 -10.02 -12.45
CA ASP A 66 0.52 -11.07 -12.95
C ASP A 66 1.63 -11.38 -11.93
N ARG A 67 2.15 -10.35 -11.24
CA ARG A 67 3.16 -10.54 -10.20
C ARG A 67 2.65 -11.28 -8.97
N LEU A 68 1.42 -10.99 -8.54
CA LEU A 68 0.77 -11.69 -7.45
C LEU A 68 0.44 -13.15 -7.84
N ALA A 69 -0.10 -13.36 -9.04
CA ALA A 69 -0.46 -14.68 -9.56
C ALA A 69 0.74 -15.62 -9.72
N GLY A 70 1.94 -15.07 -9.90
CA GLY A 70 3.18 -15.85 -9.95
C GLY A 70 3.70 -16.31 -8.58
N SER A 71 3.04 -15.98 -7.46
CA SER A 71 3.39 -16.53 -6.15
C SER A 71 2.91 -17.98 -6.04
N GLN A 72 3.72 -18.83 -5.41
CA GLN A 72 3.34 -20.22 -5.12
C GLN A 72 2.16 -20.32 -4.12
N TYR A 73 1.92 -19.26 -3.35
CA TYR A 73 0.85 -19.21 -2.35
C TYR A 73 -0.41 -18.52 -2.88
N PHE A 74 -0.38 -17.97 -4.10
CA PHE A 74 -1.53 -17.29 -4.68
C PHE A 74 -2.71 -18.24 -4.84
N ARG A 75 -3.87 -17.82 -4.33
CA ARG A 75 -5.11 -18.58 -4.45
C ARG A 75 -6.02 -17.87 -5.43
N ALA A 76 -6.31 -18.55 -6.53
CA ALA A 76 -7.35 -18.11 -7.46
C ALA A 76 -8.69 -18.00 -6.72
N PRO A 77 -9.54 -17.05 -7.09
CA PRO A 77 -10.79 -16.85 -6.40
C PRO A 77 -11.80 -17.92 -6.78
N SER A 78 -12.82 -18.09 -5.94
CA SER A 78 -13.86 -19.11 -6.10
C SER A 78 -14.95 -18.73 -7.11
N GLN A 79 -14.94 -17.51 -7.63
CA GLN A 79 -15.94 -16.95 -8.55
C GLN A 79 -15.27 -16.38 -9.80
N THR A 80 -16.07 -16.03 -10.82
CA THR A 80 -15.59 -15.40 -12.05
C THR A 80 -14.88 -14.08 -11.74
N GLN A 81 -13.67 -13.92 -12.29
CA GLN A 81 -12.90 -12.71 -12.15
C GLN A 81 -13.43 -11.60 -13.07
N LEU A 82 -13.73 -10.45 -12.49
CA LEU A 82 -13.95 -9.19 -13.19
C LEU A 82 -12.59 -8.59 -13.58
N ASP A 83 -12.45 -8.22 -14.86
CA ASP A 83 -11.24 -7.59 -15.37
C ASP A 83 -11.02 -6.22 -14.69
N LEU A 84 -9.77 -5.89 -14.39
CA LEU A 84 -9.42 -4.57 -13.87
C LEU A 84 -9.77 -3.48 -14.88
N ALA A 85 -9.64 -3.75 -16.18
CA ALA A 85 -9.97 -2.79 -17.22
C ALA A 85 -11.45 -2.38 -17.23
N ASP A 86 -12.34 -3.24 -16.73
CA ASP A 86 -13.76 -2.94 -16.58
C ASP A 86 -14.00 -2.00 -15.39
N PHE A 87 -13.22 -2.16 -14.31
CA PHE A 87 -13.37 -1.38 -13.07
C PHE A 87 -12.54 -0.08 -13.03
N TRP A 88 -11.35 -0.04 -13.62
CA TRP A 88 -10.45 1.11 -13.53
C TRP A 88 -9.79 1.41 -14.88
N PRO A 89 -9.60 2.68 -15.28
CA PRO A 89 -8.89 2.97 -16.52
C PRO A 89 -7.42 2.57 -16.44
N ARG A 90 -6.79 2.42 -17.59
CA ARG A 90 -5.33 2.20 -17.69
C ARG A 90 -4.56 3.30 -16.96
N PHE A 91 -3.36 2.95 -16.50
CA PHE A 91 -2.51 3.79 -15.66
C PHE A 91 -3.13 4.01 -14.26
N GLY A 92 -3.60 2.92 -13.65
CA GLY A 92 -3.99 2.84 -12.25
C GLY A 92 -2.81 2.96 -11.28
N PRO A 93 -3.00 2.72 -9.98
CA PRO A 93 -1.97 2.89 -8.97
C PRO A 93 -0.73 2.07 -9.30
N GLN A 94 0.43 2.70 -9.11
CA GLN A 94 1.70 1.99 -8.98
C GLN A 94 1.87 1.62 -7.50
N TRP A 95 2.15 0.34 -7.26
CA TRP A 95 2.32 -0.21 -5.92
C TRP A 95 3.79 -0.23 -5.54
N ASP A 96 4.11 0.31 -4.37
CA ASP A 96 5.47 0.35 -3.84
C ASP A 96 5.96 -1.08 -3.50
N GLY A 97 5.05 -1.93 -3.03
CA GLY A 97 5.33 -3.33 -2.74
C GLY A 97 4.13 -4.25 -2.94
N LEU A 98 4.44 -5.52 -3.24
CA LEU A 98 3.47 -6.58 -3.46
C LEU A 98 3.96 -7.84 -2.79
N ALA A 99 3.07 -8.54 -2.11
CA ALA A 99 3.39 -9.80 -1.46
C ALA A 99 2.19 -10.74 -1.37
N VAL A 100 2.47 -12.02 -1.18
CA VAL A 100 1.46 -13.04 -0.84
C VAL A 100 1.95 -13.83 0.37
N THR A 101 1.12 -13.98 1.39
CA THR A 101 1.46 -14.80 2.56
C THR A 101 1.31 -16.30 2.26
N ASP A 102 1.92 -17.17 3.05
CA ASP A 102 1.72 -18.62 3.01
C ASP A 102 0.25 -19.09 3.11
N LYS A 103 -0.61 -18.26 3.72
CA LYS A 103 -2.07 -18.45 3.80
C LYS A 103 -2.80 -18.04 2.52
N GLY A 104 -2.10 -17.45 1.55
CA GLY A 104 -2.63 -16.94 0.30
C GLY A 104 -3.22 -15.54 0.39
N GLN A 105 -2.87 -14.79 1.44
CA GLN A 105 -3.36 -13.43 1.62
C GLN A 105 -2.51 -12.47 0.79
N ILE A 106 -3.16 -11.62 0.00
CA ILE A 106 -2.50 -10.62 -0.84
C ILE A 106 -2.20 -9.38 -0.01
N LEU A 107 -1.00 -8.83 -0.13
CA LEU A 107 -0.59 -7.59 0.52
C LEU A 107 -0.24 -6.56 -0.57
N LEU A 108 -1.02 -5.48 -0.63
CA LEU A 108 -0.73 -4.30 -1.46
C LEU A 108 -0.09 -3.26 -0.57
N VAL A 109 1.15 -2.86 -0.86
CA VAL A 109 1.91 -1.97 0.03
C VAL A 109 2.03 -0.57 -0.56
N GLU A 110 1.76 0.42 0.28
CA GLU A 110 1.97 1.84 0.05
C GLU A 110 2.88 2.39 1.15
N ALA A 111 4.06 2.92 0.81
CA ALA A 111 5.07 3.34 1.77
C ALA A 111 5.27 4.87 1.77
N LYS A 112 5.29 5.48 2.95
CA LYS A 112 5.46 6.94 3.13
C LYS A 112 6.49 7.25 4.22
N ALA A 113 7.29 8.29 3.98
CA ALA A 113 8.29 8.79 4.93
C ALA A 113 8.04 10.24 5.35
N HIS A 114 7.14 10.97 4.68
CA HIS A 114 6.72 12.32 5.10
C HIS A 114 5.20 12.57 4.99
N ILE A 115 4.62 13.34 5.92
CA ILE A 115 3.17 13.61 5.96
C ILE A 115 2.67 14.30 4.68
N ALA A 116 3.50 15.14 4.05
CA ALA A 116 3.12 15.81 2.81
C ALA A 116 2.84 14.82 1.65
N GLU A 117 3.30 13.56 1.71
CA GLU A 117 2.93 12.51 0.74
C GLU A 117 1.47 12.10 0.85
N MET A 118 0.80 12.37 1.97
CA MET A 118 -0.61 12.02 2.15
C MET A 118 -1.51 12.94 1.32
N VAL A 119 -1.16 14.23 1.25
CA VAL A 119 -1.96 15.25 0.54
C VAL A 119 -1.61 15.22 -0.95
N THR A 120 -2.27 14.31 -1.65
CA THR A 120 -2.00 14.05 -3.07
C THR A 120 -2.88 14.89 -3.99
N ALA A 121 -2.32 15.21 -5.16
CA ALA A 121 -3.03 15.94 -6.20
C ALA A 121 -4.23 15.12 -6.74
N PRO A 122 -5.20 15.80 -7.38
CA PRO A 122 -6.31 15.14 -8.07
C PRO A 122 -5.89 14.12 -9.11
N SER A 123 -6.86 13.30 -9.54
CA SER A 123 -6.69 12.43 -10.69
C SER A 123 -6.14 13.19 -11.90
N GLN A 124 -5.06 12.66 -12.48
CA GLN A 124 -4.44 13.19 -13.69
C GLN A 124 -5.00 12.54 -14.96
N ALA A 125 -6.09 11.78 -14.85
CA ALA A 125 -6.71 11.11 -15.99
C ALA A 125 -7.15 12.12 -17.05
N ARG A 126 -6.80 11.83 -18.31
CA ARG A 126 -7.16 12.63 -19.48
C ARG A 126 -8.26 11.92 -20.27
N GLY A 127 -9.29 12.67 -20.63
CA GLY A 127 -10.42 12.16 -21.39
C GLY A 127 -11.61 11.81 -20.50
N GLU A 128 -12.80 12.14 -21.02
CA GLU A 128 -14.06 12.06 -20.28
C GLU A 128 -14.38 10.63 -19.83
N SER A 129 -14.21 9.64 -20.70
CA SER A 129 -14.46 8.23 -20.36
C SER A 129 -13.60 7.72 -19.20
N ALA A 130 -12.31 8.09 -19.15
CA ALA A 130 -11.42 7.69 -18.07
C ALA A 130 -11.79 8.37 -16.74
N GLN A 131 -12.15 9.66 -16.80
CA GLN A 131 -12.58 10.42 -15.63
C GLN A 131 -13.90 9.89 -15.07
N GLN A 132 -14.88 9.61 -15.94
CA GLN A 132 -16.16 9.00 -15.56
C GLN A 132 -15.96 7.65 -14.89
N LYS A 133 -15.12 6.77 -15.47
CA LYS A 133 -14.82 5.46 -14.87
C LYS A 133 -14.20 5.59 -13.48
N ILE A 134 -13.24 6.52 -13.29
CA ILE A 134 -12.66 6.78 -11.96
C ILE A 134 -13.73 7.25 -10.98
N GLN A 135 -14.57 8.21 -11.38
CA GLN A 135 -15.63 8.72 -10.51
C GLN A 135 -16.65 7.65 -10.13
N GLU A 136 -17.05 6.80 -11.09
CA GLU A 136 -17.98 5.68 -10.85
C GLU A 136 -17.40 4.65 -9.88
N SER A 137 -16.14 4.27 -10.06
CA SER A 137 -15.47 3.30 -9.20
C SER A 137 -15.24 3.84 -7.79
N LEU A 138 -14.80 5.09 -7.67
CA LEU A 138 -14.68 5.75 -6.36
C LEU A 138 -16.04 5.93 -5.68
N ARG A 139 -17.09 6.30 -6.42
CA ARG A 139 -18.46 6.40 -5.89
C ARG A 139 -18.99 5.06 -5.42
N THR A 140 -18.70 3.98 -6.14
CA THR A 140 -19.06 2.61 -5.75
C THR A 140 -18.45 2.26 -4.40
N VAL A 141 -17.15 2.48 -4.23
CA VAL A 141 -16.43 2.20 -2.98
C VAL A 141 -16.93 3.10 -1.86
N LYS A 142 -17.12 4.39 -2.13
CA LYS A 142 -17.66 5.36 -1.16
C LYS A 142 -19.03 4.94 -0.62
N ASN A 143 -19.91 4.46 -1.51
CA ASN A 143 -21.21 3.93 -1.12
C ASN A 143 -21.09 2.62 -0.32
N PHE A 144 -20.19 1.73 -0.73
CA PHE A 144 -19.94 0.46 -0.06
C PHE A 144 -19.47 0.65 1.39
N VAL A 145 -18.52 1.55 1.64
CA VAL A 145 -18.05 1.90 3.00
C VAL A 145 -18.97 2.90 3.72
N ASN A 146 -20.17 3.13 3.17
CA ASN A 146 -21.20 4.04 3.70
C ASN A 146 -20.67 5.45 4.04
N SER A 147 -19.67 5.95 3.31
CA SER A 147 -19.08 7.26 3.57
C SER A 147 -20.09 8.37 3.30
N LYS A 148 -20.31 9.20 4.33
CA LYS A 148 -21.21 10.38 4.27
C LYS A 148 -20.49 11.68 3.95
N SER A 149 -19.17 11.63 3.72
CA SER A 149 -18.41 12.83 3.40
C SER A 149 -18.90 13.44 2.09
N PRO A 150 -19.07 14.77 1.98
CA PRO A 150 -19.34 15.44 0.72
C PRO A 150 -18.09 15.50 -0.19
N ALA A 151 -16.91 15.11 0.31
CA ALA A 151 -15.66 15.22 -0.43
C ALA A 151 -15.69 14.41 -1.75
N ASP A 152 -15.15 15.02 -2.80
CA ASP A 152 -14.85 14.33 -4.05
C ASP A 152 -13.52 13.58 -3.93
N TRP A 153 -13.62 12.26 -3.83
CA TRP A 153 -12.47 11.35 -3.68
C TRP A 153 -11.52 11.37 -4.89
N SER A 154 -11.94 11.94 -6.03
CA SER A 154 -11.08 12.09 -7.21
C SER A 154 -10.16 13.32 -7.14
N THR A 155 -10.31 14.17 -6.11
CA THR A 155 -9.60 15.44 -5.97
C THR A 155 -8.57 15.44 -4.84
N SER A 156 -9.03 15.40 -3.59
CA SER A 156 -8.16 15.41 -2.41
C SER A 156 -7.90 13.99 -1.91
N PHE A 157 -6.67 13.72 -1.49
CA PHE A 157 -6.24 12.39 -1.03
C PHE A 157 -6.48 11.28 -2.07
N TYR A 158 -6.40 11.64 -3.36
CA TYR A 158 -6.76 10.77 -4.47
C TYR A 158 -5.96 9.46 -4.48
N GLN A 159 -4.68 9.48 -4.08
CA GLN A 159 -3.92 8.23 -3.94
C GLN A 159 -4.62 7.29 -2.97
N TYR A 160 -4.85 7.70 -1.72
CA TYR A 160 -5.52 6.82 -0.75
C TYR A 160 -6.88 6.31 -1.25
N ALA A 161 -7.70 7.19 -1.84
CA ALA A 161 -8.98 6.81 -2.43
C ALA A 161 -8.84 5.75 -3.54
N ASN A 162 -7.84 5.88 -4.42
CA ASN A 162 -7.61 4.90 -5.47
C ASN A 162 -7.03 3.57 -4.95
N ARG A 163 -6.26 3.57 -3.85
CA ARG A 163 -5.81 2.34 -3.18
C ARG A 163 -7.01 1.59 -2.58
N LEU A 164 -7.94 2.30 -1.92
CA LEU A 164 -9.18 1.70 -1.42
C LEU A 164 -10.02 1.08 -2.55
N ALA A 165 -10.09 1.73 -3.71
CA ALA A 165 -10.81 1.19 -4.86
C ALA A 165 -10.20 -0.12 -5.39
N HIS A 166 -8.88 -0.22 -5.45
CA HIS A 166 -8.22 -1.46 -5.88
C HIS A 166 -8.31 -2.57 -4.84
N LEU A 167 -8.26 -2.22 -3.55
CA LEU A 167 -8.53 -3.17 -2.48
C LEU A 167 -9.96 -3.73 -2.58
N TYR A 168 -10.95 -2.85 -2.79
CA TYR A 168 -12.35 -3.23 -3.01
C TYR A 168 -12.51 -4.14 -4.24
N TRP A 169 -11.86 -3.81 -5.36
CA TRP A 169 -11.91 -4.64 -6.57
C TRP A 169 -11.31 -6.03 -6.34
N LEU A 170 -10.15 -6.14 -5.68
CA LEU A 170 -9.56 -7.44 -5.36
C LEU A 170 -10.42 -8.26 -4.39
N ARG A 171 -10.86 -7.65 -3.29
CA ARG A 171 -11.57 -8.35 -2.22
C ARG A 171 -13.02 -8.63 -2.56
N GLU A 172 -13.77 -7.58 -2.85
CA GLU A 172 -15.23 -7.65 -2.89
C GLU A 172 -15.75 -8.05 -4.26
N LEU A 173 -15.10 -7.57 -5.33
CA LEU A 173 -15.49 -7.92 -6.69
C LEU A 173 -14.86 -9.22 -7.17
N ASN A 174 -13.66 -9.55 -6.71
CA ASN A 174 -12.90 -10.72 -7.15
C ASN A 174 -12.66 -11.76 -6.06
N GLY A 175 -13.10 -11.58 -4.82
CA GLY A 175 -13.08 -12.63 -3.80
C GLY A 175 -11.68 -13.03 -3.29
N HIS A 176 -10.66 -12.22 -3.50
CA HIS A 176 -9.33 -12.45 -2.95
C HIS A 176 -9.23 -11.99 -1.48
N ASP A 177 -8.49 -12.71 -0.65
CA ASP A 177 -8.16 -12.24 0.69
C ASP A 177 -7.01 -11.22 0.63
N ALA A 178 -7.33 -9.97 0.28
CA ALA A 178 -6.34 -8.90 0.10
C ALA A 178 -6.34 -7.87 1.23
N TYR A 179 -5.18 -7.29 1.54
CA TYR A 179 -5.02 -6.22 2.51
C TYR A 179 -4.25 -5.07 1.88
N LEU A 180 -4.63 -3.84 2.24
CA LEU A 180 -3.84 -2.65 1.96
C LEU A 180 -2.95 -2.39 3.18
N VAL A 181 -1.64 -2.40 2.99
CA VAL A 181 -0.65 -2.09 4.02
C VAL A 181 -0.12 -0.68 3.77
N ASN A 182 -0.53 0.27 4.61
CA ASN A 182 0.10 1.57 4.65
C ASN A 182 1.33 1.48 5.57
N LEU A 183 2.52 1.52 4.98
CA LEU A 183 3.77 1.50 5.70
C LEU A 183 4.26 2.92 5.94
N PHE A 184 4.31 3.33 7.20
CA PHE A 184 4.77 4.66 7.62
C PHE A 184 6.12 4.56 8.32
N PHE A 185 7.10 5.30 7.80
CA PHE A 185 8.41 5.41 8.43
C PHE A 185 8.42 6.53 9.48
N VAL A 186 8.94 6.21 10.67
CA VAL A 186 9.15 7.16 11.76
C VAL A 186 10.63 7.49 11.86
N ASN A 187 10.95 8.72 12.26
CA ASN A 187 12.31 9.21 12.46
C ASN A 187 13.20 9.24 11.19
N ASP A 188 12.60 9.26 9.99
CA ASP A 188 13.34 9.53 8.75
C ASP A 188 13.74 11.02 8.67
N ARG A 189 14.86 11.35 9.31
CA ARG A 189 15.40 12.72 9.37
C ARG A 189 15.82 13.24 8.01
N GLU A 190 16.22 12.38 7.06
CA GLU A 190 16.62 12.81 5.72
C GLU A 190 15.42 13.38 4.95
N MET A 191 14.23 12.85 5.21
CA MET A 191 12.97 13.32 4.60
C MET A 191 12.26 14.41 5.41
N ASN A 192 12.82 14.86 6.54
CA ASN A 192 12.09 15.64 7.55
C ASN A 192 10.76 14.96 7.92
N GLY A 193 10.80 13.64 8.06
CA GLY A 193 9.64 12.81 8.36
C GLY A 193 9.16 12.94 9.81
N PRO A 194 7.98 12.38 10.13
CA PRO A 194 7.43 12.43 11.47
C PRO A 194 8.34 11.79 12.50
N GLN A 195 8.36 12.36 13.70
CA GLN A 195 9.21 11.89 14.81
C GLN A 195 8.50 10.89 15.73
N SER A 196 7.20 10.70 15.52
CA SER A 196 6.39 9.82 16.35
C SER A 196 5.27 9.15 15.55
N VAL A 197 4.83 7.99 16.06
CA VAL A 197 3.61 7.32 15.57
C VAL A 197 2.38 8.22 15.76
N ALA A 198 2.34 9.03 16.83
CA ALA A 198 1.23 9.92 17.11
C ALA A 198 1.02 11.00 16.03
N GLU A 199 2.11 11.55 15.48
CA GLU A 199 2.04 12.49 14.34
C GLU A 199 1.42 11.84 13.10
N TRP A 200 1.82 10.61 12.77
CA TRP A 200 1.20 9.87 11.68
C TRP A 200 -0.28 9.58 11.95
N GLN A 201 -0.61 9.11 13.15
CA GLN A 201 -2.00 8.81 13.52
C GLN A 201 -2.91 10.04 13.41
N ALA A 202 -2.42 11.22 13.78
CA ALA A 202 -3.18 12.46 13.61
C ALA A 202 -3.44 12.78 12.12
N ALA A 203 -2.44 12.59 11.26
CA ALA A 203 -2.58 12.82 9.82
C ALA A 203 -3.50 11.79 9.14
N ILE A 204 -3.40 10.52 9.52
CA ILE A 204 -4.27 9.42 9.08
C ILE A 204 -5.71 9.70 9.49
N GLN A 205 -5.95 10.02 10.77
CA GLN A 205 -7.28 10.35 11.26
C GLN A 205 -7.90 11.53 10.49
N LEU A 206 -7.11 12.57 10.21
CA LEU A 206 -7.58 13.71 9.41
C LEU A 206 -8.02 13.27 8.00
N GLN A 207 -7.19 12.48 7.31
CA GLN A 207 -7.50 11.95 5.97
C GLN A 207 -8.79 11.12 5.99
N GLU A 208 -8.93 10.23 6.97
CA GLU A 208 -10.07 9.32 7.08
C GLU A 208 -11.38 10.04 7.42
N VAL A 209 -11.34 11.00 8.35
CA VAL A 209 -12.48 11.87 8.68
C VAL A 209 -12.87 12.68 7.46
N PHE A 210 -11.90 13.28 6.76
CA PHE A 210 -12.15 14.06 5.55
C PHE A 210 -12.82 13.21 4.47
N LEU A 211 -12.35 11.98 4.23
CA LEU A 211 -12.93 11.07 3.25
C LEU A 211 -14.21 10.37 3.73
N GLY A 212 -14.54 10.48 5.02
CA GLY A 212 -15.74 9.90 5.62
C GLY A 212 -15.70 8.39 5.77
N VAL A 213 -14.50 7.80 5.85
CA VAL A 213 -14.31 6.35 6.08
C VAL A 213 -14.19 6.00 7.57
N ARG A 214 -14.48 6.98 8.43
CA ARG A 214 -14.50 6.87 9.87
C ARG A 214 -15.92 7.13 10.36
N GLN A 215 -16.58 6.11 10.92
CA GLN A 215 -18.01 6.14 11.24
C GLN A 215 -18.36 7.00 12.46
N THR A 216 -17.44 7.12 13.41
CA THR A 216 -17.53 8.05 14.55
C THR A 216 -16.19 8.77 14.69
N SER A 217 -16.06 9.83 15.49
CA SER A 217 -14.77 10.52 15.68
C SER A 217 -13.62 9.60 16.13
N TYR A 218 -13.92 8.37 16.57
CA TYR A 218 -12.97 7.42 17.15
C TYR A 218 -12.91 6.05 16.46
N ALA A 219 -13.90 5.66 15.65
CA ALA A 219 -13.95 4.32 15.04
C ALA A 219 -13.98 4.36 13.51
N LEU A 220 -13.11 3.55 12.90
CA LEU A 220 -13.12 3.30 11.46
C LEU A 220 -14.40 2.60 11.00
N ASP A 221 -14.72 2.77 9.72
CA ASP A 221 -15.61 1.82 9.06
C ASP A 221 -15.09 0.38 9.26
N PRO A 222 -15.96 -0.60 9.59
CA PRO A 222 -15.55 -1.97 9.84
C PRO A 222 -14.74 -2.58 8.70
N TRP A 223 -15.05 -2.26 7.44
CA TRP A 223 -14.31 -2.79 6.30
C TRP A 223 -12.92 -2.16 6.20
N VAL A 224 -12.83 -0.83 6.32
CA VAL A 224 -11.52 -0.15 6.31
C VAL A 224 -10.66 -0.60 7.49
N GLY A 225 -11.23 -0.65 8.70
CA GLY A 225 -10.50 -1.08 9.89
C GLY A 225 -10.09 -2.55 9.90
N ALA A 226 -10.76 -3.40 9.12
CA ALA A 226 -10.42 -4.82 9.00
C ALA A 226 -9.34 -5.10 7.94
N TYR A 227 -9.31 -4.32 6.86
CA TYR A 227 -8.53 -4.65 5.66
C TYR A 227 -7.48 -3.60 5.26
N VAL A 228 -7.45 -2.45 5.92
CA VAL A 228 -6.38 -1.45 5.80
C VAL A 228 -5.53 -1.51 7.06
N LEU A 229 -4.25 -1.85 6.88
CA LEU A 229 -3.28 -2.05 7.94
C LEU A 229 -2.28 -0.90 7.94
N ASP A 230 -2.41 0.00 8.91
CA ASP A 230 -1.37 1.00 9.18
C ASP A 230 -0.25 0.34 9.99
N VAL A 231 0.93 0.28 9.40
CA VAL A 231 2.15 -0.30 9.97
C VAL A 231 3.17 0.82 10.13
N PHE A 232 3.80 0.89 11.30
CA PHE A 232 4.80 1.90 11.63
C PHE A 232 6.14 1.23 11.86
N ILE A 233 7.19 1.71 11.20
CA ILE A 233 8.56 1.24 11.39
C ILE A 233 9.46 2.44 11.67
N ASP A 234 10.17 2.41 12.79
CA ASP A 234 11.24 3.37 13.04
C ASP A 234 12.43 3.05 12.15
N VAL A 235 12.94 4.03 11.39
CA VAL A 235 14.12 3.82 10.55
C VAL A 235 15.35 3.43 11.35
N GLN A 236 15.40 3.75 12.65
CA GLN A 236 16.48 3.35 13.55
C GLN A 236 16.47 1.85 13.84
N ASP A 237 15.31 1.20 13.75
CA ASP A 237 15.17 -0.25 13.92
C ASP A 237 15.58 -1.03 12.67
N ILE A 238 15.86 -0.33 11.57
CA ILE A 238 16.40 -0.90 10.33
C ILE A 238 17.93 -0.77 10.40
N PRO A 239 18.68 -1.79 10.87
CA PRO A 239 20.10 -1.63 11.08
C PRO A 239 20.77 -1.54 9.71
N VAL A 240 21.25 -0.35 9.39
CA VAL A 240 21.98 -0.07 8.16
C VAL A 240 23.23 -0.94 8.20
N LEU A 241 23.32 -1.92 7.30
CA LEU A 241 24.59 -2.56 7.01
C LEU A 241 25.46 -1.49 6.36
N TYR A 242 26.20 -0.72 7.16
CA TYR A 242 27.26 0.11 6.62
C TYR A 242 28.18 -0.80 5.80
N PRO A 243 28.58 -0.41 4.57
CA PRO A 243 29.75 -1.05 3.96
C PRO A 243 30.91 -0.88 4.95
N PRO A 244 31.80 -1.88 5.12
CA PRO A 244 32.95 -1.74 5.99
C PRO A 244 33.71 -0.48 5.55
N THR A 245 33.94 0.42 6.49
CA THR A 245 34.84 1.56 6.32
C THR A 245 36.19 1.02 5.87
N ILE A 246 36.69 1.52 4.74
CA ILE A 246 37.97 1.13 4.12
C ILE A 246 39.11 1.26 5.13
#